data_AF-A0A417Z0I7-F1
#
_entry.id   AF-A0A417Z0I7-F1
#
_cell.length_a   1.000
_cell.length_b   1.000
_cell.length_c   1.000
_cell.angle_alpha   90.00
_cell.angle_beta   90.00
_cell.angle_gamma   90.00
#
_symmetry.space_group_name_H-M   'P 1'
#
loop_
_entity.id
_entity.type
_entity.pdbx_description
1 polymer ?
#
loop_
_entity_poly.entity_id
_entity_poly.type
_entity_poly.pdbx_seq_one_letter_code
_entity_poly.pdbx_strand_id
1 'polypeptide(L)'
;MRLLKLLLFTGITLLLLPLLIAWGMKWEWTGFAPGTPDGWLGFWGGYIGAVIGALTAGAIAYFVATKQIELQTEKDDKREKNFLASQIRIQKLQEVNSDILQFNREHAIINAKIIELIKERITQNEFEQLNDAQQEKITQIIRNLKGNEVFNPFSKEIYELIEMASLCLDKAYEAYHNPLTKKKSYNPEDVSWRAIDAEFNKMFLFSINITEKINERLHNEIKNLTLD
;
A
#
# COMPACT_ATOMS: atom_id res chain seq x y z
N MET A 1 35.95 19.22 -30.29
CA MET A 1 36.67 19.38 -31.59
C MET A 1 38.03 18.67 -31.66
N ARG A 2 38.88 18.70 -30.63
CA ARG A 2 40.17 17.95 -30.62
C ARG A 2 40.01 16.43 -30.67
N LEU A 3 39.02 15.88 -29.93
CA LEU A 3 38.73 14.44 -29.91
C LEU A 3 38.29 13.89 -31.29
N LEU A 4 37.47 14.66 -32.01
CA LEU A 4 36.98 14.29 -33.33
C LEU A 4 38.12 14.25 -34.37
N LYS A 5 39.03 15.23 -34.32
CA LYS A 5 40.23 15.24 -35.16
C LYS A 5 41.16 14.06 -34.87
N LEU A 6 41.29 13.67 -33.60
CA LEU A 6 42.06 12.51 -33.18
C LEU A 6 41.44 11.20 -33.71
N LEU A 7 40.13 11.01 -33.51
CA LEU A 7 39.42 9.81 -33.99
C LEU A 7 39.47 9.67 -35.52
N LEU A 8 39.30 10.78 -36.25
CA LEU A 8 39.42 10.80 -37.70
C LEU A 8 40.84 10.45 -38.16
N PHE A 9 41.87 11.04 -37.53
CA PHE A 9 43.26 10.75 -37.85
C PHE A 9 43.62 9.28 -37.58
N THR A 10 43.21 8.74 -36.42
CA THR A 10 43.45 7.33 -36.06
C THR A 10 42.70 6.38 -37.01
N GLY A 11 41.44 6.67 -37.35
CA GLY A 11 40.66 5.87 -38.30
C GLY A 11 41.25 5.87 -39.72
N ILE A 12 41.66 7.05 -40.20
CA ILE A 12 42.35 7.19 -41.50
C ILE A 12 43.67 6.42 -41.50
N THR A 13 44.46 6.50 -40.41
CA THR A 13 45.75 5.81 -40.29
C THR A 13 45.55 4.28 -40.27
N LEU A 14 44.57 3.77 -39.52
CA LEU A 14 44.24 2.35 -39.45
C LEU A 14 43.78 1.76 -40.80
N LEU A 15 43.14 2.57 -41.65
CA LEU A 15 42.69 2.14 -42.97
C LEU A 15 43.77 2.30 -44.05
N LEU A 16 44.57 3.37 -44.00
CA LEU A 16 45.60 3.64 -45.00
C LEU A 16 46.88 2.85 -44.79
N LEU A 17 47.28 2.56 -43.54
CA LEU A 17 48.53 1.86 -43.25
C LEU A 17 48.58 0.45 -43.86
N PRO A 18 47.53 -0.40 -43.77
CA PRO A 18 47.53 -1.72 -44.42
C PRO A 18 47.57 -1.63 -45.95
N LEU A 19 46.92 -0.63 -46.54
CA LEU A 19 46.93 -0.38 -47.98
C LEU A 19 48.33 0.03 -48.47
N LEU A 20 49.02 0.89 -47.72
CA LEU A 20 50.39 1.31 -48.02
C LEU A 20 51.38 0.15 -47.88
N ILE A 21 51.23 -0.70 -46.87
CA ILE A 21 52.07 -1.89 -46.70
C ILE A 21 51.81 -2.90 -47.83
N ALA A 22 50.55 -3.18 -48.16
CA ALA A 22 50.20 -4.09 -49.25
C ALA A 22 50.68 -3.58 -50.63
N TRP A 23 50.69 -2.25 -50.82
CA TRP A 23 51.26 -1.63 -52.02
C TRP A 23 52.80 -1.75 -52.04
N GLY A 24 53.48 -1.50 -50.92
CA GLY A 24 54.93 -1.64 -50.79
C GLY A 24 55.42 -3.08 -50.99
N MET A 25 54.64 -4.07 -50.57
CA MET A 25 54.93 -5.50 -50.78
C MET A 25 54.94 -5.92 -52.27
N LYS A 26 54.52 -5.04 -53.19
CA LYS A 26 54.64 -5.27 -54.64
C LYS A 26 56.02 -4.90 -55.19
N TRP A 27 56.90 -4.31 -54.39
CA TRP A 27 58.24 -3.88 -54.81
C TRP A 27 59.28 -5.00 -54.64
N GLU A 28 60.19 -5.15 -55.61
CA GLU A 28 61.15 -6.26 -55.69
C GLU A 28 62.08 -6.39 -54.47
N TRP A 29 62.38 -5.29 -53.78
CA TRP A 29 63.23 -5.28 -52.58
C TRP A 29 62.53 -5.79 -51.31
N THR A 30 61.21 -6.06 -51.37
CA THR A 30 60.41 -6.54 -50.24
C THR A 30 60.25 -8.06 -50.18
N GLY A 31 61.02 -8.82 -50.97
CA GLY A 31 60.99 -10.29 -51.00
C GLY A 31 61.38 -11.00 -49.70
N PHE A 32 61.79 -10.26 -48.67
CA PHE A 32 62.00 -10.76 -47.31
C PHE A 32 60.70 -10.85 -46.48
N ALA A 33 59.61 -10.20 -46.92
CA ALA A 33 58.33 -10.19 -46.23
C ALA A 33 57.54 -11.48 -46.58
N PRO A 34 57.23 -12.34 -45.60
CA PRO A 34 56.48 -13.57 -45.86
C PRO A 34 55.00 -13.29 -46.16
N GLY A 35 54.46 -13.90 -47.21
CA GLY A 35 53.03 -13.87 -47.55
C GLY A 35 52.67 -13.09 -48.82
N THR A 36 51.40 -13.12 -49.21
CA THR A 36 50.87 -12.37 -50.36
C THR A 36 50.23 -11.04 -49.91
N PRO A 37 50.24 -9.99 -50.75
CA PRO A 37 49.53 -8.74 -50.46
C PRO A 37 48.06 -8.93 -50.07
N ASP A 38 47.36 -9.89 -50.72
CA ASP A 38 45.96 -10.20 -50.43
C ASP A 38 45.78 -10.85 -49.05
N GLY A 39 46.73 -11.69 -48.63
CA GLY A 39 46.74 -12.28 -47.28
C GLY A 39 46.95 -11.24 -46.17
N TRP A 40 47.78 -10.22 -46.42
CA TRP A 40 48.01 -9.12 -45.48
C TRP A 40 46.77 -8.22 -45.33
N LEU A 41 46.13 -7.87 -46.45
CA LEU A 41 44.87 -7.12 -46.43
C LEU A 41 43.76 -7.91 -45.74
N GLY A 42 43.68 -9.22 -45.97
CA GLY A 42 42.75 -10.11 -45.29
C GLY A 42 42.97 -10.17 -43.77
N PHE A 43 44.23 -10.27 -43.32
CA PHE A 43 44.59 -10.25 -41.89
C PHE A 43 44.17 -8.95 -41.21
N TRP A 44 44.52 -7.78 -41.77
CA TRP A 44 44.16 -6.49 -41.17
C TRP A 44 42.67 -6.17 -41.26
N GLY A 45 42.00 -6.57 -42.34
CA GLY A 45 40.54 -6.47 -42.45
C GLY A 45 39.83 -7.31 -41.39
N GLY A 46 40.31 -8.54 -41.15
CA GLY A 46 39.82 -9.41 -40.08
C GLY A 46 40.10 -8.88 -38.68
N TYR A 47 41.31 -8.36 -38.45
CA TYR A 47 41.71 -7.77 -37.16
C TYR A 47 40.89 -6.53 -36.82
N ILE A 48 40.77 -5.58 -37.77
CA ILE A 48 39.97 -4.36 -37.61
C ILE A 48 38.50 -4.71 -37.44
N GLY A 49 37.98 -5.65 -38.25
CA GLY A 49 36.62 -6.15 -38.12
C GLY A 49 36.33 -6.78 -36.76
N ALA A 50 37.26 -7.57 -36.21
CA ALA A 50 37.14 -8.17 -34.89
C ALA A 50 37.17 -7.13 -33.77
N VAL A 51 38.06 -6.14 -33.86
CA VAL A 51 38.13 -5.04 -32.88
C VAL A 51 36.85 -4.19 -32.90
N ILE A 52 36.38 -3.80 -34.08
CA ILE A 52 35.12 -3.04 -34.23
C ILE A 52 33.94 -3.88 -33.74
N GLY A 53 33.90 -5.17 -34.09
CA GLY A 53 32.86 -6.10 -33.65
C GLY A 53 32.80 -6.22 -32.14
N ALA A 54 33.96 -6.43 -31.49
CA ALA A 54 34.06 -6.52 -30.03
C ALA A 54 33.66 -5.21 -29.34
N LEU A 55 34.10 -4.05 -29.85
CA LEU A 55 33.73 -2.74 -29.30
C LEU A 55 32.23 -2.46 -29.45
N THR A 56 31.66 -2.81 -30.60
CA THR A 56 30.22 -2.61 -30.87
C THR A 56 29.38 -3.53 -29.98
N ALA A 57 29.74 -4.81 -29.88
CA ALA A 57 29.08 -5.75 -28.99
C ALA A 57 29.18 -5.33 -27.52
N GLY A 58 30.35 -4.87 -27.08
CA GLY A 58 30.57 -4.35 -25.73
C GLY A 58 29.73 -3.11 -25.43
N ALA A 59 29.64 -2.17 -26.37
CA ALA A 59 28.83 -0.97 -26.22
C ALA A 59 27.33 -1.29 -26.13
N ILE A 60 26.84 -2.20 -26.97
CA ILE A 60 25.43 -2.67 -26.92
C ILE A 60 25.15 -3.38 -25.60
N ALA A 61 26.03 -4.30 -25.18
CA ALA A 61 25.88 -5.03 -23.93
C ALA A 61 25.85 -4.09 -22.72
N TYR A 62 26.75 -3.10 -22.69
CA TYR A 62 26.78 -2.08 -21.64
C TYR A 62 25.47 -1.27 -21.60
N PHE A 63 25.01 -0.75 -22.74
CA PHE A 63 23.78 0.04 -22.80
C PHE A 63 22.53 -0.76 -22.41
N VAL A 64 22.45 -2.03 -22.82
CA VAL A 64 21.35 -2.92 -22.45
C VAL A 64 21.39 -3.24 -20.95
N ALA A 65 22.56 -3.57 -20.40
CA ALA A 65 22.71 -3.84 -18.98
C ALA A 65 22.38 -2.62 -18.12
N THR A 66 22.88 -1.42 -18.46
CA THR A 66 22.56 -0.21 -17.68
C THR A 66 21.08 0.11 -17.72
N LYS A 67 20.46 0.03 -18.91
CA LYS A 67 19.02 0.27 -19.05
C LYS A 67 18.17 -0.78 -18.35
N GLN A 68 18.60 -2.04 -18.32
CA GLN A 68 17.93 -3.10 -17.56
C GLN A 68 18.05 -2.87 -16.05
N ILE A 69 19.22 -2.48 -15.55
CA ILE A 69 19.44 -2.16 -14.13
C ILE A 69 18.55 -0.98 -13.72
N GLU A 70 18.53 0.11 -14.49
CA GLU A 70 17.68 1.27 -14.20
C GLU A 70 16.19 0.89 -14.15
N LEU A 71 15.70 0.13 -15.13
CA LEU A 71 14.32 -0.35 -15.16
C LEU A 71 14.01 -1.32 -14.02
N GLN A 72 15.00 -2.11 -13.58
CA GLN A 72 14.85 -3.03 -12.47
C GLN A 72 14.78 -2.28 -11.14
N THR A 73 15.67 -1.31 -10.92
CA THR A 73 15.63 -0.43 -9.74
C THR A 73 14.31 0.36 -9.67
N GLU A 74 13.83 0.93 -10.77
CA GLU A 74 12.54 1.63 -10.76
C GLU A 74 11.36 0.68 -10.44
N LYS A 75 11.39 -0.54 -10.97
CA LYS A 75 10.38 -1.57 -10.66
C LYS A 75 10.45 -2.01 -9.20
N ASP A 76 11.66 -2.20 -8.67
CA ASP A 76 11.89 -2.60 -7.28
C ASP A 76 11.44 -1.49 -6.32
N ASP A 77 11.79 -0.23 -6.58
CA ASP A 77 11.32 0.94 -5.82
C ASP A 77 9.80 1.06 -5.83
N LYS A 78 9.18 0.85 -7.00
CA LYS A 78 7.72 0.88 -7.14
C LYS A 78 7.07 -0.28 -6.39
N ARG A 79 7.69 -1.47 -6.42
CA ARG A 79 7.22 -2.65 -5.69
C ARG A 79 7.32 -2.43 -4.18
N GLU A 80 8.42 -1.89 -3.69
CA GLU A 80 8.61 -1.54 -2.28
C GLU A 80 7.58 -0.51 -1.81
N LYS A 81 7.38 0.57 -2.57
CA LYS A 81 6.34 1.58 -2.25
C LYS A 81 4.94 0.97 -2.21
N ASN A 82 4.61 0.12 -3.18
CA ASN A 82 3.32 -0.58 -3.22
C ASN A 82 3.16 -1.53 -2.04
N PHE A 83 4.22 -2.26 -1.68
CA PHE A 83 4.24 -3.16 -0.54
C PHE A 83 4.01 -2.41 0.78
N LEU A 84 4.73 -1.31 1.01
CA LEU A 84 4.55 -0.44 2.18
C LEU A 84 3.13 0.15 2.23
N ALA A 85 2.61 0.63 1.09
CA ALA A 85 1.25 1.16 1.02
C ALA A 85 0.19 0.09 1.37
N SER A 86 0.36 -1.14 0.88
CA SER A 86 -0.51 -2.26 1.21
C SER A 86 -0.41 -2.66 2.69
N GLN A 87 0.79 -2.67 3.28
CA GLN A 87 0.95 -2.91 4.72
C GLN A 87 0.23 -1.87 5.56
N ILE A 88 0.37 -0.58 5.22
CA ILE A 88 -0.34 0.51 5.90
C ILE A 88 -1.85 0.31 5.80
N ARG A 89 -2.38 -0.02 4.60
CA ARG A 89 -3.82 -0.30 4.43
C ARG A 89 -4.29 -1.46 5.29
N ILE A 90 -3.55 -2.57 5.32
CA ILE A 90 -3.89 -3.75 6.13
C ILE A 90 -3.91 -3.39 7.61
N GLN A 91 -2.86 -2.72 8.11
CA GLN A 91 -2.78 -2.29 9.50
C GLN A 91 -3.98 -1.40 9.86
N LYS A 92 -4.31 -0.42 9.01
CA LYS A 92 -5.42 0.50 9.27
C LYS A 92 -6.78 -0.17 9.25
N LEU A 93 -7.00 -1.13 8.35
CA LEU A 93 -8.22 -1.94 8.35
C LEU A 93 -8.32 -2.82 9.61
N GLN A 94 -7.21 -3.38 10.10
CA GLN A 94 -7.19 -4.14 11.35
C GLN A 94 -7.48 -3.27 12.58
N GLU A 95 -6.91 -2.07 12.65
CA GLU A 95 -7.18 -1.09 13.71
C GLU A 95 -8.67 -0.72 13.76
N VAL A 96 -9.25 -0.37 12.60
CA VAL A 96 -10.69 -0.06 12.49
C VAL A 96 -11.55 -1.25 12.89
N ASN A 97 -11.19 -2.46 12.48
CA ASN A 97 -11.93 -3.66 12.85
C ASN A 97 -11.92 -3.88 14.37
N SER A 98 -10.74 -3.73 14.99
CA SER A 98 -10.59 -3.83 16.44
C SER A 98 -11.42 -2.76 17.17
N ASP A 99 -11.42 -1.53 16.68
CA ASP A 99 -12.19 -0.43 17.25
C ASP A 99 -13.70 -0.70 17.16
N ILE A 100 -14.21 -1.24 16.05
CA ILE A 100 -15.64 -1.62 15.91
C ILE A 100 -16.02 -2.73 16.91
N LEU A 101 -15.16 -3.74 17.08
CA LEU A 101 -15.40 -4.81 18.05
C LEU A 101 -15.42 -4.28 19.49
N GLN A 102 -14.49 -3.38 19.83
CA GLN A 102 -14.48 -2.73 21.14
C GLN A 102 -15.71 -1.84 21.32
N PHE A 103 -16.10 -1.09 20.30
CA PHE A 103 -17.31 -0.26 20.28
C PHE A 103 -18.54 -1.10 20.62
N ASN A 104 -18.73 -2.23 19.94
CA ASN A 104 -19.83 -3.15 20.21
C ASN A 104 -19.80 -3.67 21.65
N ARG A 105 -18.62 -4.04 22.15
CA ARG A 105 -18.46 -4.54 23.52
C ARG A 105 -18.90 -3.51 24.56
N GLU A 106 -18.48 -2.26 24.43
CA GLU A 106 -18.83 -1.23 25.40
C GLU A 106 -20.35 -0.94 25.40
N HIS A 107 -20.99 -0.90 24.23
CA HIS A 107 -22.45 -0.78 24.12
C HIS A 107 -23.19 -1.98 24.72
N ALA A 108 -22.69 -3.20 24.51
CA ALA A 108 -23.26 -4.40 25.10
C ALA A 108 -23.19 -4.38 26.64
N ILE A 109 -22.10 -3.83 27.20
CA ILE A 109 -21.98 -3.64 28.65
C ILE A 109 -23.06 -2.67 29.16
N ILE A 110 -23.26 -1.53 28.50
CA ILE A 110 -24.33 -0.58 28.89
C ILE A 110 -25.70 -1.27 28.87
N ASN A 111 -26.04 -1.98 27.78
CA ASN A 111 -27.31 -2.69 27.66
C ASN A 111 -27.48 -3.74 28.79
N ALA A 112 -26.42 -4.48 29.11
CA ALA A 112 -26.43 -5.43 30.22
C ALA A 112 -26.65 -4.74 31.58
N LYS A 113 -26.06 -3.56 31.80
CA LYS A 113 -26.25 -2.78 33.03
C LYS A 113 -27.65 -2.17 33.16
N ILE A 114 -28.30 -1.82 32.05
CA ILE A 114 -29.73 -1.45 32.06
C ILE A 114 -30.56 -2.63 32.58
N ILE A 115 -30.28 -3.86 32.12
CA ILE A 115 -31.00 -5.05 32.58
C ILE A 115 -30.75 -5.32 34.07
N GLU A 116 -29.52 -5.13 34.56
CA GLU A 116 -29.19 -5.26 35.98
C GLU A 116 -29.95 -4.24 36.83
N LEU A 117 -30.05 -2.98 36.36
CA LEU A 117 -30.82 -1.92 37.02
C LEU A 117 -32.31 -2.25 37.08
N ILE A 118 -32.91 -2.69 35.96
CA ILE A 118 -34.32 -3.11 35.90
C ILE A 118 -34.62 -4.27 36.84
N LYS A 119 -33.65 -5.18 37.01
CA LYS A 119 -33.75 -6.32 37.94
C LYS A 119 -33.39 -5.95 39.39
N GLU A 120 -33.18 -4.67 39.67
CA GLU A 120 -32.83 -4.14 41.00
C GLU A 120 -31.56 -4.78 41.58
N ARG A 121 -30.64 -5.24 40.71
CA ARG A 121 -29.35 -5.84 41.12
C ARG A 121 -28.27 -4.80 41.38
N ILE A 122 -28.44 -3.62 40.81
CA ILE A 122 -27.60 -2.45 41.02
C ILE A 122 -28.50 -1.25 41.30
N THR A 123 -27.96 -0.28 42.02
CA THR A 123 -28.62 1.00 42.29
C THR A 123 -28.55 1.93 41.09
N GLN A 124 -29.41 2.95 41.09
CA GLN A 124 -29.39 4.02 40.09
C GLN A 124 -28.02 4.73 40.04
N ASN A 125 -27.45 5.08 41.18
CA ASN A 125 -26.16 5.76 41.25
C ASN A 125 -25.00 4.87 40.74
N GLU A 126 -25.03 3.56 41.00
CA GLU A 126 -24.06 2.62 40.42
C GLU A 126 -24.19 2.55 38.89
N PHE A 127 -25.43 2.51 38.38
CA PHE A 127 -25.66 2.55 36.94
C PHE A 127 -25.15 3.84 36.30
N GLU A 128 -25.41 5.00 36.92
CA GLU A 128 -24.96 6.30 36.42
C GLU A 128 -23.43 6.35 36.28
N GLN A 129 -22.71 5.97 37.33
CA GLN A 129 -21.24 5.93 37.32
C GLN A 129 -20.68 4.97 36.27
N LEU A 130 -21.28 3.78 36.15
CA LEU A 130 -20.88 2.80 35.14
C LEU A 130 -21.16 3.32 33.72
N ASN A 131 -22.34 3.90 33.50
CA ASN A 131 -22.71 4.44 32.20
C ASN A 131 -21.75 5.56 31.77
N ASP A 132 -21.43 6.50 32.67
CA ASP A 132 -20.50 7.60 32.38
C ASP A 132 -19.11 7.08 31.99
N ALA A 133 -18.59 6.12 32.76
CA ALA A 133 -17.31 5.50 32.47
C ALA A 133 -17.30 4.78 31.10
N GLN A 134 -18.41 4.16 30.70
CA GLN A 134 -18.51 3.49 29.40
C GLN A 134 -18.69 4.48 28.24
N GLN A 135 -19.44 5.56 28.45
CA GLN A 135 -19.57 6.62 27.45
C GLN A 135 -18.25 7.33 27.15
N GLU A 136 -17.37 7.49 28.15
CA GLU A 136 -16.02 8.02 27.93
C GLU A 136 -15.20 7.10 27.00
N LYS A 137 -15.23 5.78 27.24
CA LYS A 137 -14.56 4.81 26.35
C LYS A 137 -15.15 4.82 24.95
N ILE A 138 -16.47 4.83 24.83
CA ILE A 138 -17.17 4.91 23.53
C ILE A 138 -16.74 6.18 22.78
N THR A 139 -16.67 7.32 23.48
CA THR A 139 -16.21 8.59 22.90
C THR A 139 -14.79 8.48 22.36
N GLN A 140 -13.88 7.83 23.11
CA GLN A 140 -12.51 7.62 22.64
C GLN A 140 -12.46 6.73 21.40
N ILE A 141 -13.24 5.66 21.37
CA ILE A 141 -13.33 4.75 20.21
C ILE A 141 -13.88 5.49 18.99
N ILE A 142 -14.93 6.31 19.15
CA ILE A 142 -15.47 7.15 18.06
C ILE A 142 -14.40 8.09 17.49
N ARG A 143 -13.56 8.68 18.34
CA ARG A 143 -12.46 9.55 17.89
C ARG A 143 -11.44 8.75 17.06
N ASN A 144 -11.10 7.54 17.48
CA ASN A 144 -10.18 6.68 16.73
C ASN A 144 -10.76 6.30 15.36
N LEU A 145 -12.04 5.89 15.33
CA LEU A 145 -12.75 5.55 14.10
C LEU A 145 -12.78 6.71 13.11
N LYS A 146 -13.08 7.93 13.59
CA LYS A 146 -13.04 9.15 12.76
C LYS A 146 -11.63 9.52 12.33
N GLY A 147 -10.63 9.34 13.20
CA GLY A 147 -9.22 9.59 12.86
C GLY A 147 -8.70 8.70 11.74
N ASN A 148 -9.28 7.52 11.55
CA ASN A 148 -8.93 6.58 10.50
C ASN A 148 -9.76 6.74 9.22
N GLU A 149 -10.63 7.77 9.12
CA GLU A 149 -11.53 7.99 7.97
C GLU A 149 -10.79 7.98 6.63
N VAL A 150 -9.64 8.65 6.54
CA VAL A 150 -8.84 8.79 5.30
C VAL A 150 -8.35 7.44 4.76
N PHE A 151 -8.16 6.46 5.64
CA PHE A 151 -7.63 5.14 5.29
C PHE A 151 -8.72 4.09 5.12
N ASN A 152 -9.97 4.43 5.44
CA ASN A 152 -11.04 3.45 5.53
C ASN A 152 -12.10 3.66 4.44
N PRO A 153 -12.25 2.70 3.50
CA PRO A 153 -13.26 2.78 2.46
C PRO A 153 -14.71 2.67 2.99
N PHE A 154 -14.90 2.24 4.25
CA PHE A 154 -16.21 2.05 4.89
C PHE A 154 -16.59 3.21 5.82
N SER A 155 -16.00 4.40 5.62
CA SER A 155 -16.23 5.55 6.50
C SER A 155 -17.70 5.91 6.62
N LYS A 156 -18.45 5.89 5.50
CA LYS A 156 -19.89 6.17 5.48
C LYS A 156 -20.67 5.21 6.37
N GLU A 157 -20.46 3.90 6.23
CA GLU A 157 -21.11 2.92 7.08
C GLU A 157 -20.71 3.07 8.55
N ILE A 158 -19.47 3.46 8.83
CA ILE A 158 -19.06 3.73 10.22
C ILE A 158 -19.78 4.96 10.79
N TYR A 159 -20.00 6.02 10.02
CA TYR A 159 -20.81 7.15 10.47
C TYR A 159 -22.24 6.74 10.78
N GLU A 160 -22.85 5.93 9.91
CA GLU A 160 -24.19 5.39 10.14
C GLU A 160 -24.24 4.53 11.42
N LEU A 161 -23.22 3.69 11.67
CA LEU A 161 -23.10 2.92 12.91
C LEU A 161 -23.03 3.85 14.14
N ILE A 162 -22.25 4.92 14.06
CA ILE A 162 -22.12 5.90 15.15
C ILE A 162 -23.45 6.61 15.40
N GLU A 163 -24.19 6.99 14.36
CA GLU A 163 -25.51 7.62 14.49
C GLU A 163 -26.53 6.68 15.14
N MET A 164 -26.57 5.42 14.71
CA MET A 164 -27.42 4.39 15.33
C MET A 164 -27.09 4.22 16.82
N ALA A 165 -25.81 4.19 17.16
CA ALA A 165 -25.34 4.07 18.53
C ALA A 165 -25.69 5.30 19.38
N SER A 166 -25.51 6.51 18.85
CA SER A 166 -25.90 7.75 19.52
C SER A 166 -27.39 7.76 19.86
N LEU A 167 -28.25 7.31 18.93
CA LEU A 167 -29.68 7.18 19.19
C LEU A 167 -29.97 6.19 20.33
N CYS A 168 -29.28 5.05 20.38
CA CYS A 168 -29.42 4.07 21.45
C CYS A 168 -29.03 4.67 22.81
N LEU A 169 -27.88 5.36 22.85
CA LEU A 169 -27.35 5.97 24.07
C LEU A 169 -28.24 7.11 24.58
N ASP A 170 -28.78 7.95 23.69
CA ASP A 170 -29.68 9.05 24.07
C ASP A 170 -30.97 8.52 24.71
N LYS A 171 -31.57 7.49 24.10
CA LYS A 171 -32.75 6.83 24.65
C LYS A 171 -32.45 6.17 26.00
N ALA A 172 -31.34 5.44 26.10
CA ALA A 172 -30.89 4.82 27.34
C ALA A 172 -30.63 5.87 28.44
N TYR A 173 -30.04 7.00 28.07
CA TYR A 173 -29.78 8.10 28.99
C TYR A 173 -31.10 8.67 29.54
N GLU A 174 -32.06 8.97 28.67
CA GLU A 174 -33.34 9.56 29.09
C GLU A 174 -34.20 8.61 29.95
N ALA A 175 -34.18 7.31 29.66
CA ALA A 175 -34.97 6.32 30.40
C ALA A 175 -34.31 5.81 31.68
N TYR A 176 -32.99 5.62 31.67
CA TYR A 176 -32.31 4.88 32.73
C TYR A 176 -31.23 5.68 33.44
N HIS A 177 -30.53 6.60 32.77
CA HIS A 177 -29.50 7.39 33.43
C HIS A 177 -30.10 8.62 34.13
N ASN A 178 -31.00 9.34 33.47
CA ASN A 178 -31.67 10.52 34.01
C ASN A 178 -33.20 10.42 33.83
N PRO A 179 -33.84 9.43 34.48
CA PRO A 179 -35.27 9.16 34.30
C PRO A 179 -36.15 10.35 34.70
N LEU A 180 -35.69 11.20 35.61
CA LEU A 180 -36.44 12.33 36.17
C LEU A 180 -36.27 13.63 35.37
N THR A 181 -35.57 13.61 34.23
CA THR A 181 -35.44 14.79 33.39
C THR A 181 -36.82 15.33 32.96
N LYS A 182 -37.01 16.65 33.12
CA LYS A 182 -38.23 17.34 32.69
C LYS A 182 -38.32 17.51 31.18
N LYS A 183 -37.18 17.44 30.49
CA LYS A 183 -37.09 17.56 29.03
C LYS A 183 -36.98 16.15 28.46
N LYS A 184 -38.13 15.57 28.11
CA LYS A 184 -38.23 14.29 27.42
C LYS A 184 -38.24 14.53 25.91
N SER A 185 -37.30 13.94 25.21
CA SER A 185 -37.13 14.04 23.76
C SER A 185 -37.81 12.89 23.03
N TYR A 186 -38.15 11.81 23.75
CA TYR A 186 -38.70 10.59 23.19
C TYR A 186 -40.03 10.22 23.85
N ASN A 187 -40.87 9.49 23.12
CA ASN A 187 -42.10 8.95 23.69
C ASN A 187 -41.76 7.81 24.67
N PRO A 188 -42.58 7.58 25.73
CA PRO A 188 -42.35 6.50 26.68
C PRO A 188 -42.21 5.11 26.05
N GLU A 189 -42.92 4.85 24.94
CA GLU A 189 -42.85 3.58 24.21
C GLU A 189 -41.48 3.38 23.53
N ASP A 190 -40.90 4.46 23.02
CA ASP A 190 -39.62 4.48 22.28
C ASP A 190 -38.40 4.30 23.18
N VAL A 191 -38.57 4.53 24.49
CA VAL A 191 -37.52 4.41 25.51
C VAL A 191 -37.76 3.26 26.48
N SER A 192 -38.71 2.38 26.16
CA SER A 192 -38.84 1.11 26.86
C SER A 192 -37.60 0.25 26.65
N TRP A 193 -37.27 -0.61 27.64
CA TRP A 193 -36.14 -1.53 27.52
C TRP A 193 -36.20 -2.37 26.24
N ARG A 194 -37.38 -2.85 25.85
CA ARG A 194 -37.56 -3.64 24.62
C ARG A 194 -37.24 -2.83 23.37
N ALA A 195 -37.66 -1.57 23.32
CA ALA A 195 -37.37 -0.69 22.20
C ALA A 195 -35.86 -0.41 22.10
N ILE A 196 -35.23 -0.09 23.24
CA ILE A 196 -33.80 0.18 23.29
C ILE A 196 -32.98 -1.07 22.93
N ASP A 197 -33.33 -2.24 23.48
CA ASP A 197 -32.67 -3.52 23.15
C ASP A 197 -32.80 -3.88 21.66
N ALA A 198 -33.97 -3.63 21.06
CA ALA A 198 -34.17 -3.83 19.63
C ALA A 198 -33.28 -2.91 18.78
N GLU A 199 -33.10 -1.64 19.16
CA GLU A 199 -32.19 -0.72 18.47
C GLU A 199 -30.72 -1.14 18.64
N PHE A 200 -30.31 -1.55 19.84
CA PHE A 200 -28.97 -2.13 20.06
C PHE A 200 -28.73 -3.36 19.18
N ASN A 201 -29.71 -4.26 19.07
CA ASN A 201 -29.60 -5.44 18.22
C ASN A 201 -29.46 -5.07 16.73
N LYS A 202 -30.20 -4.08 16.24
CA LYS A 202 -30.03 -3.58 14.86
C LYS A 202 -28.62 -3.02 14.66
N MET A 203 -28.14 -2.22 15.60
CA MET A 203 -26.78 -1.65 15.57
C MET A 203 -25.70 -2.75 15.56
N PHE A 204 -25.85 -3.80 16.37
CA PHE A 204 -24.90 -4.93 16.39
C PHE A 204 -24.91 -5.72 15.09
N LEU A 205 -26.08 -5.99 14.50
CA LEU A 205 -26.16 -6.66 13.20
C LEU A 205 -25.51 -5.82 12.09
N PHE A 206 -25.69 -4.50 12.14
CA PHE A 206 -25.07 -3.58 11.21
C PHE A 206 -23.54 -3.57 11.34
N SER A 207 -23.01 -3.54 12.56
CA SER A 207 -21.55 -3.56 12.78
C SER A 207 -20.91 -4.91 12.40
N ILE A 208 -21.62 -6.03 12.55
CA ILE A 208 -21.20 -7.34 12.03
C ILE A 208 -21.02 -7.29 10.51
N ASN A 209 -22.01 -6.75 9.78
CA ASN A 209 -21.91 -6.59 8.32
C ASN A 209 -20.70 -5.72 7.91
N ILE A 210 -20.42 -4.63 8.62
CA ILE A 210 -19.23 -3.81 8.37
C ILE A 210 -17.95 -4.64 8.60
N THR A 211 -17.91 -5.41 9.69
CA THR A 211 -16.78 -6.28 10.05
C THR A 211 -16.53 -7.34 8.98
N GLU A 212 -17.57 -7.96 8.44
CA GLU A 212 -17.49 -8.93 7.34
C GLU A 212 -16.88 -8.29 6.10
N LYS A 213 -17.36 -7.12 5.68
CA LYS A 213 -16.79 -6.37 4.54
C LYS A 213 -15.32 -6.01 4.76
N ILE A 214 -14.94 -5.60 5.96
CA ILE A 214 -13.54 -5.30 6.31
C ILE A 214 -12.69 -6.57 6.20
N ASN A 215 -13.17 -7.70 6.72
CA ASN A 215 -12.45 -8.97 6.66
C ASN A 215 -12.28 -9.48 5.22
N GLU A 216 -13.31 -9.35 4.37
CA GLU A 216 -13.21 -9.65 2.94
C GLU A 216 -12.15 -8.78 2.26
N ARG A 217 -12.12 -7.48 2.57
CA ARG A 217 -11.11 -6.57 2.03
C ARG A 217 -9.71 -6.93 2.51
N LEU A 218 -9.54 -7.22 3.80
CA LEU A 218 -8.27 -7.66 4.38
C LEU A 218 -7.78 -8.94 3.70
N HIS A 219 -8.66 -9.93 3.51
CA HIS A 219 -8.32 -11.16 2.81
C HIS A 219 -7.80 -10.89 1.39
N ASN A 220 -8.46 -9.98 0.66
CA ASN A 220 -8.04 -9.59 -0.69
C ASN A 220 -6.70 -8.85 -0.70
N GLU A 221 -6.47 -7.90 0.22
CA GLU A 221 -5.18 -7.20 0.32
C GLU A 221 -4.03 -8.16 0.66
N ILE A 222 -4.25 -9.11 1.58
CA ILE A 222 -3.25 -10.14 1.93
C ILE A 222 -2.98 -11.06 0.74
N LYS A 223 -4.03 -11.55 0.06
CA LYS A 223 -3.88 -12.42 -1.11
C LYS A 223 -3.06 -11.75 -2.22
N ASN A 224 -3.28 -10.46 -2.43
CA ASN A 224 -2.54 -9.66 -3.40
C ASN A 224 -1.05 -9.46 -3.01
N LEU A 225 -0.70 -9.58 -1.73
CA LEU A 225 0.69 -9.54 -1.27
C LEU A 225 1.41 -10.89 -1.41
N THR A 226 0.67 -12.00 -1.43
CA THR A 226 1.23 -13.37 -1.46
C THR A 226 1.28 -14.03 -2.83
N LEU A 227 0.74 -13.39 -3.88
CA LEU A 227 0.66 -13.94 -5.24
C LEU A 227 1.77 -13.44 -6.19
N ASP A 228 2.84 -12.84 -5.65
CA ASP A 228 4.13 -12.68 -6.33
C ASP A 228 5.14 -13.73 -5.84
#